data_AF-A0A024H5A4-F1
#
_entry.id   AF-A0A024H5A4-F1
#
_cell.length_a   1.000
_cell.length_b   1.000
_cell.length_c   1.000
_cell.angle_alpha   90.00
_cell.angle_beta   90.00
_cell.angle_gamma   90.00
#
_symmetry.space_group_name_H-M   'P 1'
#
loop_
_entity.id
_entity.type
_entity.pdbx_description
1 polymer ?
#
loop_
_entity_poly.entity_id
_entity_poly.type
_entity_poly.pdbx_seq_one_letter_code
_entity_poly.pdbx_strand_id
1 'polypeptide(L)'
;MAVNLQLVPATAGKRLGAAVIDWLPPLAVLVVTFALGFAGITRTRSGGFIIYDTASLVLFGGIGLGLTLVYLFVVLGWEARTGKTLGNLLMGIRSADNDGYAPGAGPVFLRGLITGAGILLALLTAILVVVFQWFAVAFFVLGPLVLAGTAWAVLVVVSNSWDKNGRLRGWHDTAAKSLAFDVKAGRNPITTGGIQGPYSFAPLDLPPVQPVLSPVAGAAPVLPAPAATQHTLPEPQVMPYQAPGPQAPNPQAPAGETRASAAPAFQAPGFEATSFQAPAPAVQQGHPDDDVDRTQVRHGSAAPAPVAALRIRLDDGRDFQLDRSVLVGRNPVGQAGEQQAQLLAVDDPGRSISKTHLHLLTDGAGIWVTDRNSTNGSAVTTPDGHRTPLQPGVPAFVTPGSSVHFGDRTFYLGQA
;
A
#
# COMPACT_ATOMS: atom_id res chain seq x y z
N MET A 1 -30.18 12.93 5.87
CA MET A 1 -29.62 13.21 4.53
C MET A 1 -29.27 11.89 3.89
N ALA A 2 -29.76 11.61 2.69
CA ALA A 2 -29.41 10.38 1.99
C ALA A 2 -27.89 10.35 1.78
N VAL A 3 -27.19 9.40 2.41
CA VAL A 3 -25.76 9.21 2.21
C VAL A 3 -25.60 8.68 0.79
N ASN A 4 -25.13 9.52 -0.12
CA ASN A 4 -24.84 9.09 -1.47
C ASN A 4 -23.70 8.06 -1.39
N LEU A 5 -24.02 6.80 -1.69
CA LEU A 5 -23.08 5.67 -1.60
C LEU A 5 -22.11 5.62 -2.78
N GLN A 6 -22.31 6.47 -3.80
CA GLN A 6 -21.46 6.54 -4.97
C GLN A 6 -20.23 7.41 -4.69
N LEU A 7 -19.14 7.06 -5.37
CA LEU A 7 -17.91 7.84 -5.34
C LEU A 7 -18.07 9.01 -6.33
N VAL A 8 -17.81 10.22 -5.85
CA VAL A 8 -17.84 11.42 -6.68
C VAL A 8 -16.41 11.92 -6.85
N PRO A 9 -15.88 12.04 -8.08
CA PRO A 9 -14.56 12.59 -8.29
C PRO A 9 -14.53 14.10 -7.96
N ALA A 10 -13.43 14.56 -7.36
CA ALA A 10 -13.27 15.96 -6.99
C ALA A 10 -13.11 16.86 -8.23
N THR A 11 -13.84 17.97 -8.28
CA THR A 11 -13.77 18.95 -9.37
C THR A 11 -12.45 19.72 -9.36
N ALA A 12 -12.06 20.26 -10.53
CA ALA A 12 -10.87 21.10 -10.69
C ALA A 12 -10.83 22.28 -9.69
N GLY A 13 -11.97 22.96 -9.51
CA GLY A 13 -12.08 24.10 -8.59
C GLY A 13 -11.82 23.72 -7.12
N LYS A 14 -12.36 22.59 -6.65
CA LYS A 14 -12.11 22.11 -5.28
C LYS A 14 -10.65 21.71 -5.07
N ARG A 15 -10.03 21.08 -6.07
CA ARG A 15 -8.62 20.68 -6.04
C ARG A 15 -7.67 21.87 -6.04
N LEU A 16 -7.93 22.85 -6.92
CA LEU A 16 -7.17 24.10 -6.94
C LEU A 16 -7.34 24.87 -5.64
N GLY A 17 -8.56 24.97 -5.12
CA GLY A 17 -8.83 25.60 -3.83
C GLY A 17 -8.08 24.92 -2.68
N ALA A 18 -8.03 23.59 -2.67
CA ALA A 18 -7.29 22.84 -1.65
C ALA A 18 -5.78 23.10 -1.77
N ALA A 19 -5.24 23.03 -2.98
CA ALA A 19 -3.83 23.30 -3.24
C ALA A 19 -3.41 24.72 -2.82
N VAL A 20 -4.22 25.74 -3.13
CA VAL A 20 -3.96 27.13 -2.71
C VAL A 20 -3.92 27.21 -1.18
N ILE A 21 -4.89 26.64 -0.50
CA ILE A 21 -4.96 26.66 0.98
C ILE A 21 -3.74 25.96 1.60
N ASP A 22 -3.34 24.80 1.06
CA ASP A 22 -2.20 24.05 1.58
C ASP A 22 -0.87 24.80 1.39
N TRP A 23 -0.77 25.68 0.39
CA TRP A 23 0.41 26.52 0.11
C TRP A 23 0.40 27.87 0.83
N LEU A 24 -0.72 28.33 1.39
CA LEU A 24 -0.77 29.62 2.10
C LEU A 24 0.16 29.67 3.32
N PRO A 25 0.20 28.67 4.23
CA PRO A 25 1.11 28.71 5.37
C PRO A 25 2.60 28.80 5.01
N PRO A 26 3.17 27.94 4.13
CA PRO A 26 4.57 28.06 3.77
C PRO A 26 4.87 29.35 3.00
N LEU A 27 3.95 29.81 2.14
CA LEU A 27 4.11 31.09 1.46
C LEU A 27 4.16 32.26 2.44
N ALA A 28 3.29 32.30 3.44
CA ALA A 28 3.28 33.34 4.45
C ALA A 28 4.59 33.36 5.26
N VAL A 29 5.08 32.17 5.66
CA VAL A 29 6.38 32.04 6.34
C VAL A 29 7.49 32.60 5.46
N LEU A 30 7.58 32.18 4.20
CA LEU A 30 8.62 32.64 3.28
C LEU A 30 8.56 34.16 3.08
N VAL A 31 7.38 34.72 2.81
CA VAL A 31 7.20 36.17 2.63
C VAL A 31 7.68 36.94 3.86
N VAL A 32 7.28 36.53 5.06
CA VAL A 32 7.68 37.19 6.30
C VAL A 32 9.19 37.07 6.52
N THR A 33 9.76 35.87 6.41
CA THR A 33 11.19 35.67 6.66
C THR A 33 12.07 36.36 5.63
N PHE A 34 11.69 36.34 4.35
CA PHE A 34 12.43 37.08 3.32
C PHE A 34 12.28 38.59 3.50
N ALA A 35 11.11 39.10 3.87
CA ALA A 35 10.92 40.52 4.17
C ALA A 35 11.82 40.99 5.32
N LEU A 36 11.91 40.21 6.41
CA LEU A 36 12.83 40.46 7.52
C LEU A 36 14.30 40.40 7.07
N GLY A 37 14.63 39.40 6.24
CA GLY A 37 15.95 39.26 5.64
C GLY A 37 16.37 40.46 4.80
N PHE A 38 15.49 40.94 3.92
CA PHE A 38 15.73 42.12 3.09
C PHE A 38 15.79 43.42 3.91
N ALA A 39 14.92 43.57 4.91
CA ALA A 39 14.93 44.74 5.79
C ALA A 39 16.22 44.85 6.62
N GLY A 40 16.88 43.72 6.90
CA GLY A 40 18.15 43.67 7.61
C GLY A 40 19.39 43.87 6.74
N ILE A 41 19.28 44.14 5.43
CA ILE A 41 20.45 44.36 4.57
C ILE A 41 21.02 45.73 4.87
N THR A 42 22.29 45.78 5.30
CA THR A 42 23.00 47.03 5.54
C THR A 42 24.02 47.30 4.44
N ARG A 43 24.40 48.57 4.27
CA ARG A 43 25.35 49.00 3.24
C ARG A 43 26.50 49.76 3.90
N THR A 44 27.71 49.30 3.65
CA THR A 44 28.94 49.97 4.09
C THR A 44 29.68 50.51 2.86
N ARG A 45 30.13 51.76 2.93
CA ARG A 45 31.02 52.35 1.91
C ARG A 45 32.44 52.36 2.45
N SER A 46 33.37 51.72 1.74
CA SER A 46 34.80 51.78 2.05
C SER A 46 35.60 51.83 0.74
N GLY A 47 36.54 52.77 0.63
CA GLY A 47 37.45 52.87 -0.52
C GLY A 47 36.78 53.08 -1.90
N GLY A 48 35.61 53.73 -1.96
CA GLY A 48 34.87 53.95 -3.22
C GLY A 48 33.98 52.78 -3.66
N PHE A 49 34.05 51.63 -2.97
CA PHE A 49 33.19 50.48 -3.22
C PHE A 49 32.00 50.44 -2.26
N ILE A 50 30.92 49.83 -2.72
CA ILE A 50 29.69 49.61 -1.98
C ILE A 50 29.63 48.13 -1.62
N ILE A 51 29.71 47.81 -0.33
CA ILE A 51 29.59 46.44 0.17
C ILE A 51 28.24 46.31 0.87
N TYR A 52 27.46 45.30 0.48
CA TYR A 52 26.18 44.96 1.12
C TYR A 52 26.41 43.81 2.11
N ASP A 53 25.94 43.97 3.33
CA ASP A 53 25.87 42.87 4.31
C ASP A 53 24.55 42.11 4.11
N THR A 54 24.67 40.87 3.64
CA THR A 54 23.54 39.98 3.33
C THR A 54 23.35 38.88 4.37
N ALA A 55 24.04 38.94 5.52
CA ALA A 55 23.95 37.92 6.57
C ALA A 55 22.52 37.71 7.07
N SER A 56 21.76 38.79 7.22
CA SER A 56 20.35 38.77 7.61
C SER A 56 19.47 38.04 6.59
N LEU A 57 19.67 38.30 5.29
CA LEU A 57 18.96 37.63 4.21
C LEU A 57 19.22 36.12 4.20
N VAL A 58 20.49 35.70 4.38
CA VAL A 58 20.86 34.29 4.45
C VAL A 58 20.27 33.62 5.69
N LEU A 59 20.35 34.27 6.86
CA LEU A 59 19.83 33.74 8.12
C LEU A 59 18.31 33.56 8.08
N PHE A 60 17.56 34.63 7.83
CA PHE A 60 16.10 34.56 7.86
C PHE A 60 15.56 33.77 6.66
N GLY A 61 16.14 33.94 5.46
CA GLY A 61 15.78 33.13 4.29
C GLY A 61 16.00 31.63 4.53
N GLY A 62 17.12 31.26 5.15
CA GLY A 62 17.42 29.87 5.54
C GLY A 62 16.42 29.32 6.55
N ILE A 63 16.06 30.09 7.58
CA ILE A 63 15.03 29.71 8.55
C ILE A 63 13.68 29.49 7.86
N GLY A 64 13.26 30.42 6.98
CA GLY A 64 12.00 30.31 6.25
C GLY A 64 11.92 29.08 5.36
N LEU A 65 13.00 28.78 4.62
CA LEU A 65 13.11 27.58 3.80
C LEU A 65 13.10 26.31 4.66
N GLY A 66 13.83 26.30 5.78
CA GLY A 66 13.86 25.18 6.71
C GLY A 66 12.48 24.88 7.30
N LEU A 67 11.77 25.90 7.79
CA LEU A 67 10.39 25.76 8.30
C LEU A 67 9.43 25.28 7.22
N THR A 68 9.59 25.76 5.98
CA THR A 68 8.81 25.30 4.83
C THR A 68 9.03 23.81 4.56
N LEU A 69 10.29 23.35 4.57
CA LEU A 69 10.60 21.93 4.38
C LEU A 69 10.01 21.04 5.49
N VAL A 70 10.10 21.48 6.75
CA VAL A 70 9.48 20.78 7.88
C VAL A 70 7.97 20.69 7.69
N TYR A 71 7.31 21.79 7.35
CA TYR A 71 5.88 21.81 7.06
C TYR A 71 5.51 20.82 5.94
N LEU A 72 6.23 20.85 4.81
CA LEU A 72 5.98 19.95 3.69
C LEU A 72 6.15 18.48 4.08
N PHE A 73 7.14 18.15 4.92
CA PHE A 73 7.35 16.78 5.40
C PHE A 73 6.22 16.32 6.34
N VAL A 74 5.75 17.19 7.24
CA VAL A 74 4.62 16.91 8.13
C VAL A 74 3.33 16.71 7.32
N VAL A 75 3.03 17.59 6.38
CA VAL A 75 1.86 17.48 5.50
C VAL A 75 1.94 16.22 4.64
N LEU A 76 3.10 15.92 4.07
CA LEU A 76 3.33 14.69 3.30
C LEU A 76 3.06 13.45 4.14
N GLY A 77 3.56 13.40 5.37
CA GLY A 77 3.30 12.27 6.29
C GLY A 77 1.82 12.16 6.67
N TRP A 78 1.15 13.30 6.88
CA TRP A 78 -0.27 13.32 7.21
C TRP A 78 -1.15 12.86 6.05
N GLU A 79 -0.89 13.37 4.84
CA GLU A 79 -1.60 12.98 3.62
C GLU A 79 -1.32 11.52 3.25
N ALA A 80 -0.06 11.08 3.33
CA ALA A 80 0.33 9.71 3.03
C ALA A 80 -0.44 8.67 3.87
N ARG A 81 -0.65 8.97 5.16
CA ARG A 81 -1.31 8.05 6.10
C ARG A 81 -2.84 8.15 6.09
N THR A 82 -3.38 9.33 5.80
CA THR A 82 -4.81 9.60 6.03
C THR A 82 -5.57 10.09 4.79
N GLY A 83 -4.86 10.51 3.74
CA GLY A 83 -5.45 11.17 2.58
C GLY A 83 -5.98 12.57 2.86
N LYS A 84 -5.59 13.18 3.98
CA LYS A 84 -6.05 14.49 4.45
C LYS A 84 -4.90 15.50 4.41
N THR A 85 -5.25 16.71 4.05
CA THR A 85 -4.48 17.95 4.21
C THR A 85 -5.42 19.02 4.72
N LEU A 86 -4.90 20.18 5.13
CA LEU A 86 -5.73 21.28 5.61
C LEU A 86 -6.68 21.76 4.51
N GLY A 87 -6.17 21.94 3.30
CA GLY A 87 -6.93 22.31 2.11
C GLY A 87 -7.95 21.25 1.72
N ASN A 88 -7.57 19.97 1.75
CA ASN A 88 -8.49 18.87 1.45
C ASN A 88 -9.69 18.85 2.41
N LEU A 89 -9.44 19.04 3.71
CA LEU A 89 -10.50 19.09 4.73
C LEU A 89 -11.45 20.26 4.49
N LEU A 90 -10.91 21.45 4.21
CA LEU A 90 -11.71 22.66 3.97
C LEU A 90 -12.55 22.54 2.69
N MET A 91 -11.96 22.01 1.61
CA MET A 91 -12.66 21.78 0.34
C MET A 91 -13.56 20.56 0.34
N GLY A 92 -13.51 19.74 1.39
CA GLY A 92 -14.31 18.51 1.49
C GLY A 92 -13.89 17.44 0.49
N ILE A 93 -12.59 17.36 0.20
CA ILE A 93 -12.01 16.34 -0.68
C ILE A 93 -11.09 15.40 0.09
N ARG A 94 -10.82 14.23 -0.49
CA ARG A 94 -9.95 13.20 0.09
C ARG A 94 -9.04 12.62 -0.98
N SER A 95 -7.74 12.59 -0.74
CA SER A 95 -6.77 11.88 -1.57
C SER A 95 -6.76 10.40 -1.21
N ALA A 96 -6.70 9.52 -2.22
CA ALA A 96 -6.59 8.07 -2.03
C ALA A 96 -5.74 7.44 -3.15
N ASP A 97 -5.34 6.18 -2.98
CA ASP A 97 -4.74 5.38 -4.05
C ASP A 97 -5.81 4.88 -5.06
N ASN A 98 -5.38 4.04 -6.01
CA ASN A 98 -6.28 3.43 -6.99
C ASN A 98 -7.28 2.42 -6.39
N ASP A 99 -7.06 1.94 -5.17
CA ASP A 99 -7.94 0.99 -4.49
C ASP A 99 -8.88 1.68 -3.48
N GLY A 100 -8.66 2.98 -3.25
CA GLY A 100 -9.47 3.81 -2.35
C GLY A 100 -8.95 3.84 -0.91
N TYR A 101 -7.72 3.39 -0.67
CA TYR A 101 -7.03 3.44 0.61
C TYR A 101 -6.12 4.68 0.71
N ALA A 102 -5.39 4.77 1.82
CA ALA A 102 -4.45 5.86 2.04
C ALA A 102 -3.37 5.87 0.93
N PRO A 103 -3.08 7.03 0.33
CA PRO A 103 -2.27 7.11 -0.89
C PRO A 103 -0.81 6.69 -0.72
N GLY A 104 -0.29 6.66 0.52
CA GLY A 104 1.11 6.32 0.79
C GLY A 104 2.08 7.46 0.46
N ALA A 105 3.29 7.38 1.01
CA ALA A 105 4.27 8.47 0.94
C ALA A 105 4.85 8.66 -0.47
N GLY A 106 5.13 7.57 -1.19
CA GLY A 106 5.70 7.63 -2.53
C GLY A 106 4.81 8.36 -3.55
N PRO A 107 3.54 7.97 -3.69
CA PRO A 107 2.59 8.68 -4.56
C PRO A 107 2.41 10.16 -4.21
N VAL A 108 2.26 10.49 -2.92
CA VAL A 108 2.13 11.88 -2.46
C VAL A 108 3.39 12.69 -2.75
N PHE A 109 4.57 12.11 -2.50
CA PHE A 109 5.86 12.74 -2.84
C PHE A 109 5.98 13.03 -4.33
N LEU A 110 5.65 12.05 -5.19
CA LEU A 110 5.74 12.21 -6.64
C LEU A 110 4.77 13.28 -7.15
N ARG A 111 3.54 13.35 -6.61
CA ARG A 111 2.61 14.46 -6.87
C ARG A 111 3.22 15.81 -6.51
N GLY A 112 3.77 15.91 -5.31
CA GLY A 112 4.42 17.11 -4.81
C GLY A 112 5.57 17.55 -5.71
N LEU A 113 6.39 16.60 -6.17
CA LEU A 113 7.52 16.84 -7.07
C LEU A 113 7.06 17.37 -8.44
N ILE A 114 6.05 16.74 -9.05
CA ILE A 114 5.54 17.15 -10.37
C ILE A 114 4.89 18.54 -10.29
N THR A 115 4.07 18.77 -9.26
CA THR A 115 3.38 20.05 -9.06
C THR A 115 4.39 21.16 -8.73
N GLY A 116 5.39 20.84 -7.90
CA GLY A 116 6.43 21.77 -7.46
C GLY A 116 7.60 21.93 -8.41
N ALA A 117 7.66 21.22 -9.54
CA ALA A 117 8.83 21.18 -10.43
C ALA A 117 9.30 22.58 -10.86
N GLY A 118 8.36 23.45 -11.26
CA GLY A 118 8.70 24.83 -11.64
C GLY A 118 9.21 25.70 -10.49
N ILE A 119 8.69 25.49 -9.27
CA ILE A 119 9.16 26.19 -8.07
C ILE A 119 10.55 25.67 -7.66
N LEU A 120 10.78 24.36 -7.76
CA LEU A 120 12.11 23.76 -7.50
C LEU A 120 13.15 24.30 -8.48
N LEU A 121 12.78 24.47 -9.75
CA LEU A 121 13.64 25.12 -10.74
C LEU A 121 13.93 26.58 -10.34
N ALA A 122 12.91 27.34 -9.92
CA ALA A 122 13.10 28.70 -9.42
C ALA A 122 14.03 28.78 -8.21
N LEU A 123 13.92 27.83 -7.27
CA LEU A 123 14.81 27.73 -6.11
C LEU A 123 16.25 27.41 -6.51
N LEU A 124 16.45 26.44 -7.42
CA LEU A 124 17.78 26.13 -7.95
C LEU A 124 18.40 27.34 -8.64
N THR A 125 17.63 28.05 -9.47
CA THR A 125 18.10 29.28 -10.11
C THR A 125 18.40 30.38 -9.09
N ALA A 126 17.60 30.51 -8.02
CA ALA A 126 17.89 31.45 -6.95
C ALA A 126 19.21 31.14 -6.24
N ILE A 127 19.49 29.85 -5.96
CA ILE A 127 20.77 29.41 -5.40
C ILE A 127 21.93 29.78 -6.34
N LEU A 128 21.80 29.51 -7.64
CA LEU A 128 22.83 29.87 -8.62
C LEU A 128 23.06 31.38 -8.70
N VAL A 129 22.00 32.19 -8.69
CA VAL A 129 22.10 33.66 -8.65
C VAL A 129 22.90 34.12 -7.44
N VAL A 130 22.68 33.52 -6.27
CA VAL A 130 23.43 33.83 -5.04
C VAL A 130 24.89 33.37 -5.16
N VAL A 131 25.14 32.13 -5.61
CA VAL A 131 26.50 31.57 -5.75
C VAL A 131 27.35 32.39 -6.73
N PHE A 132 26.78 32.77 -7.88
CA PHE A 132 27.48 33.55 -8.91
C PHE A 132 27.36 35.07 -8.74
N GLN A 133 26.70 35.54 -7.66
CA GLN A 133 26.52 36.96 -7.34
C GLN A 133 25.83 37.77 -8.47
N TRP A 134 24.91 37.14 -9.21
CA TRP A 134 24.20 37.73 -10.36
C TRP A 134 23.00 38.61 -9.95
N PHE A 135 23.17 39.43 -8.91
CA PHE A 135 22.07 40.19 -8.32
C PHE A 135 21.44 41.20 -9.29
N ALA A 136 22.21 41.78 -10.21
CA ALA A 136 21.72 42.75 -11.18
C ALA A 136 20.66 42.17 -12.14
N VAL A 137 20.75 40.88 -12.46
CA VAL A 137 19.80 40.19 -13.34
C VAL A 137 18.80 39.32 -12.58
N ALA A 138 18.98 39.16 -11.26
CA ALA A 138 18.17 38.28 -10.42
C ALA A 138 16.67 38.50 -10.58
N PHE A 139 16.22 39.76 -10.54
CA PHE A 139 14.81 40.09 -10.70
C PHE A 139 14.24 39.67 -12.05
N PHE A 140 14.98 39.91 -13.13
CA PHE A 140 14.57 39.59 -14.50
C PHE A 140 14.58 38.09 -14.81
N VAL A 141 15.33 37.30 -14.03
CA VAL A 141 15.37 35.84 -14.18
C VAL A 141 14.37 35.18 -13.23
N LEU A 142 14.44 35.49 -11.93
CA LEU A 142 13.65 34.83 -10.90
C LEU A 142 12.17 35.22 -10.95
N GLY A 143 11.85 36.48 -11.25
CA GLY A 143 10.46 36.95 -11.33
C GLY A 143 9.64 36.15 -12.35
N PRO A 144 10.04 36.14 -13.64
CA PRO A 144 9.38 35.33 -14.65
C PRO A 144 9.39 33.84 -14.35
N LEU A 145 10.46 33.31 -13.74
CA LEU A 145 10.58 31.90 -13.42
C LEU A 145 9.62 31.46 -12.31
N VAL A 146 9.41 32.29 -11.27
CA VAL A 146 8.41 32.04 -10.23
C VAL A 146 7.00 32.14 -10.82
N LEU A 147 6.73 33.10 -11.72
CA LEU A 147 5.45 33.20 -12.43
C LEU A 147 5.20 31.96 -13.31
N ALA A 148 6.21 31.51 -14.05
CA ALA A 148 6.13 30.30 -14.86
C ALA A 148 5.93 29.06 -13.98
N GLY A 149 6.62 28.97 -12.83
CA GLY A 149 6.48 27.86 -11.90
C GLY A 149 5.12 27.80 -11.20
N THR A 150 4.54 28.95 -10.87
CA THR A 150 3.18 29.03 -10.32
C THR A 150 2.13 28.71 -11.39
N ALA A 151 2.28 29.25 -12.61
CA ALA A 151 1.43 28.90 -13.74
C ALA A 151 1.49 27.39 -14.04
N TRP A 152 2.68 26.78 -13.99
CA TRP A 152 2.89 25.35 -14.10
C TRP A 152 2.10 24.58 -13.04
N ALA A 153 2.22 24.94 -11.76
CA ALA A 153 1.50 24.28 -10.68
C ALA A 153 -0.02 24.36 -10.89
N VAL A 154 -0.55 25.53 -11.28
CA VAL A 154 -1.98 25.70 -11.59
C VAL A 154 -2.39 24.82 -12.77
N LEU A 155 -1.62 24.83 -13.86
CA LEU A 155 -1.89 24.01 -15.03
C LEU A 155 -1.93 22.51 -14.68
N VAL A 156 -0.97 22.03 -13.88
CA VAL A 156 -0.90 20.63 -13.43
C VAL A 156 -2.11 20.25 -12.56
N VAL A 157 -2.59 21.15 -11.71
CA VAL A 157 -3.76 20.90 -10.84
C VAL A 157 -5.06 20.91 -11.62
N VAL A 158 -5.23 21.91 -12.51
CA VAL A 158 -6.39 22.05 -13.39
C VAL A 158 -6.39 20.98 -14.49
N SER A 159 -5.27 20.27 -14.68
CA SER A 159 -5.15 19.33 -15.78
C SER A 159 -6.15 18.18 -15.77
N ASN A 160 -6.83 17.99 -14.64
CA ASN A 160 -7.89 17.02 -14.48
C ASN A 160 -9.14 17.29 -15.34
N SER A 161 -9.38 18.53 -15.75
CA SER A 161 -10.50 18.86 -16.65
C SER A 161 -10.30 18.31 -18.07
N TRP A 162 -9.06 17.98 -18.43
CA TRP A 162 -8.72 17.39 -19.73
C TRP A 162 -8.62 15.86 -19.70
N ASP A 163 -8.98 15.21 -18.58
CA ASP A 163 -8.96 13.75 -18.49
C ASP A 163 -10.11 13.12 -19.28
N LYS A 164 -9.76 12.51 -20.43
CA LYS A 164 -10.71 11.82 -21.32
C LYS A 164 -11.32 10.56 -20.70
N ASN A 165 -10.74 10.02 -19.63
CA ASN A 165 -11.20 8.77 -19.01
C ASN A 165 -12.37 8.98 -18.03
N GLY A 166 -12.85 10.22 -17.88
CA GLY A 166 -13.98 10.56 -16.99
C GLY A 166 -13.68 10.44 -15.49
N ARG A 167 -12.42 10.13 -15.12
CA ARG A 167 -11.99 9.98 -13.72
C ARG A 167 -11.55 11.31 -13.09
N LEU A 168 -11.50 12.39 -13.87
CA LEU A 168 -11.05 13.72 -13.47
C LEU A 168 -9.68 13.67 -12.76
N ARG A 169 -8.70 13.00 -13.38
CA ARG A 169 -7.32 12.89 -12.87
C ARG A 169 -6.41 13.92 -13.52
N GLY A 170 -5.71 14.70 -12.70
CA GLY A 170 -4.62 15.57 -13.14
C GLY A 170 -3.37 14.76 -13.50
N TRP A 171 -2.42 15.37 -14.21
CA TRP A 171 -1.19 14.71 -14.67
C TRP A 171 -0.37 14.18 -13.49
N HIS A 172 -0.31 14.95 -12.41
CA HIS A 172 0.31 14.56 -11.15
C HIS A 172 -0.36 13.33 -10.52
N ASP A 173 -1.69 13.19 -10.65
CA ASP A 173 -2.44 12.04 -10.13
C ASP A 173 -2.23 10.77 -10.95
N THR A 174 -2.20 10.94 -12.26
CA THR A 174 -1.98 9.87 -13.22
C THR A 174 -0.60 9.28 -13.02
N ALA A 175 0.42 10.14 -12.90
CA ALA A 175 1.79 9.71 -12.61
C ALA A 175 1.90 9.02 -11.24
N ALA A 176 1.21 9.53 -10.21
CA ALA A 176 1.23 8.99 -8.88
C ALA A 176 0.24 7.82 -8.64
N LYS A 177 -0.52 7.40 -9.65
CA LYS A 177 -1.60 6.39 -9.49
C LYS A 177 -2.55 6.69 -8.32
N SER A 178 -2.86 7.96 -8.09
CA SER A 178 -3.73 8.42 -7.00
C SER A 178 -5.02 9.02 -7.54
N LEU A 179 -6.01 9.15 -6.66
CA LEU A 179 -7.35 9.64 -6.93
C LEU A 179 -7.73 10.70 -5.89
N ALA A 180 -8.64 11.60 -6.25
CA ALA A 180 -9.23 12.53 -5.28
C ALA A 180 -10.75 12.52 -5.38
N PHE A 181 -11.39 12.36 -4.24
CA PHE A 181 -12.83 12.19 -4.12
C PHE A 181 -13.45 13.37 -3.38
N ASP A 182 -14.64 13.77 -3.80
CA ASP A 182 -15.48 14.74 -3.11
C ASP A 182 -16.32 14.03 -2.05
N VAL A 183 -15.85 14.08 -0.80
CA VAL A 183 -16.48 13.38 0.32
C VAL A 183 -17.67 14.14 0.91
N LYS A 184 -17.94 15.37 0.44
CA LYS A 184 -19.19 16.08 0.74
C LYS A 184 -20.31 15.69 -0.22
N ALA A 185 -19.97 15.40 -1.47
CA ALA A 185 -20.94 15.01 -2.50
C ALA A 185 -21.17 13.48 -2.58
N GLY A 186 -20.20 12.68 -2.14
CA GLY A 186 -20.27 11.21 -2.23
C GLY A 186 -19.60 10.48 -1.07
N ARG A 187 -19.48 9.16 -1.23
CA ARG A 187 -18.89 8.25 -0.25
C ARG A 187 -17.39 8.51 -0.10
N ASN A 188 -16.87 8.35 1.12
CA ASN A 188 -15.44 8.43 1.39
C ASN A 188 -14.79 7.02 1.38
N PRO A 189 -14.01 6.68 0.33
CA PRO A 189 -13.51 5.31 0.15
C PRO A 189 -12.57 4.85 1.27
N ILE A 190 -11.77 5.74 1.84
CA ILE A 190 -10.80 5.38 2.90
C ILE A 190 -11.50 4.86 4.16
N THR A 191 -12.71 5.37 4.46
CA THR A 191 -13.48 4.94 5.64
C THR A 191 -14.50 3.85 5.32
N THR A 192 -14.70 3.51 4.05
CA THR A 192 -15.76 2.61 3.60
C THR A 192 -15.20 1.42 2.81
N GLY A 193 -14.02 0.90 3.16
CA GLY A 193 -13.50 -0.33 2.51
C GLY A 193 -13.04 -0.15 1.05
N GLY A 194 -12.57 1.05 0.68
CA GLY A 194 -12.00 1.32 -0.64
C GLY A 194 -13.04 1.70 -1.71
N ILE A 195 -12.64 1.55 -2.98
CA ILE A 195 -13.48 1.89 -4.13
C ILE A 195 -14.70 0.98 -4.25
N GLN A 196 -14.56 -0.30 -3.89
CA GLN A 196 -15.68 -1.25 -3.95
C GLN A 196 -16.76 -0.94 -2.91
N GLY A 197 -16.35 -0.41 -1.75
CA GLY A 197 -17.27 -0.06 -0.67
C GLY A 197 -17.26 -1.04 0.48
N PRO A 198 -18.10 -0.80 1.50
CA PRO A 198 -18.26 -1.74 2.58
C PRO A 198 -18.72 -3.06 1.96
N TYR A 199 -18.00 -4.16 2.21
CA TYR A 199 -18.32 -5.49 1.70
C TYR A 199 -19.83 -5.74 1.79
N SER A 200 -20.51 -5.66 0.66
CA SER A 200 -21.92 -5.97 0.56
C SER A 200 -22.01 -7.48 0.48
N PHE A 201 -22.14 -8.13 1.63
CA PHE A 201 -22.76 -9.47 1.74
C PHE A 201 -24.26 -9.39 1.42
N ALA A 202 -24.65 -8.62 0.39
CA ALA A 202 -25.91 -8.89 -0.26
C ALA A 202 -25.70 -10.23 -0.95
N PRO A 203 -26.46 -11.29 -0.61
CA PRO A 203 -26.47 -12.49 -1.44
C PRO A 203 -26.66 -12.02 -2.88
N LEU A 204 -25.71 -12.35 -3.76
CA LEU A 204 -25.97 -12.38 -5.20
C LEU A 204 -27.34 -13.03 -5.36
N ASP A 205 -28.26 -12.43 -6.12
CA ASP A 205 -29.59 -12.98 -6.39
C ASP A 205 -29.47 -14.48 -6.66
N LEU A 206 -29.63 -15.27 -5.60
CA LEU A 206 -29.55 -16.71 -5.70
C LEU A 206 -30.78 -17.07 -6.54
N PRO A 207 -30.63 -17.93 -7.56
CA PRO A 207 -31.82 -18.43 -8.25
C PRO A 207 -32.81 -18.93 -7.19
N PRO A 208 -34.12 -18.67 -7.35
CA PRO A 208 -35.10 -19.01 -6.34
C PRO A 208 -34.90 -20.46 -5.95
N VAL A 209 -34.62 -20.70 -4.67
CA VAL A 209 -34.39 -22.04 -4.12
C VAL A 209 -35.63 -22.85 -4.45
N GLN A 210 -35.53 -23.74 -5.44
CA GLN A 210 -36.62 -24.65 -5.74
C GLN A 210 -36.75 -25.58 -4.52
N PRO A 211 -37.91 -25.65 -3.87
CA PRO A 211 -38.10 -26.60 -2.79
C PRO A 211 -37.96 -28.00 -3.36
N VAL A 212 -36.83 -28.65 -3.07
CA VAL A 212 -36.64 -30.07 -3.37
C VAL A 212 -37.59 -30.82 -2.43
N LEU A 213 -38.65 -31.39 -3.01
CA LEU A 213 -39.54 -32.32 -2.32
C LEU A 213 -38.69 -33.52 -1.87
N SER A 214 -38.42 -33.58 -0.57
CA SER A 214 -37.81 -34.76 0.04
C SER A 214 -38.74 -35.95 -0.16
N PRO A 215 -38.26 -37.11 -0.64
CA PRO A 215 -39.10 -38.29 -0.83
C PRO A 215 -39.27 -38.98 0.53
N VAL A 216 -40.12 -38.43 1.39
CA VAL A 216 -40.74 -39.22 2.46
C VAL A 216 -42.01 -39.83 1.88
N ALA A 217 -42.01 -41.16 1.84
CA ALA A 217 -43.11 -41.96 1.34
C ALA A 217 -44.37 -41.80 2.22
N GLY A 218 -45.50 -41.59 1.55
CA GLY A 218 -46.82 -42.09 1.95
C GLY A 218 -47.42 -41.57 3.24
N ALA A 219 -48.23 -40.52 3.16
CA ALA A 219 -49.26 -40.26 4.16
C ALA A 219 -50.34 -41.37 4.09
N ALA A 220 -50.47 -42.13 5.18
CA ALA A 220 -51.64 -42.97 5.48
C ALA A 220 -52.55 -42.22 6.48
N PRO A 221 -53.86 -42.53 6.54
CA PRO A 221 -54.91 -41.58 6.90
C PRO A 221 -55.03 -41.28 8.40
N VAL A 222 -55.51 -40.06 8.66
CA VAL A 222 -55.80 -39.48 9.99
C VAL A 222 -56.88 -40.30 10.72
N LEU A 223 -56.54 -40.77 11.91
CA LEU A 223 -57.50 -41.23 12.93
C LEU A 223 -57.57 -40.21 14.08
N PRO A 224 -58.71 -40.08 14.80
CA PRO A 224 -58.90 -39.04 15.80
C PRO A 224 -58.07 -39.31 17.06
N ALA A 225 -57.45 -38.27 17.60
CA ALA A 225 -56.65 -38.31 18.83
C ALA A 225 -57.50 -38.57 20.09
N PRO A 226 -57.08 -39.45 21.00
CA PRO A 226 -57.52 -39.44 22.39
C PRO A 226 -56.73 -38.41 23.21
N ALA A 227 -57.40 -37.87 24.23
CA ALA A 227 -56.92 -36.81 25.11
C ALA A 227 -55.64 -37.17 25.90
N ALA A 228 -54.94 -36.09 26.27
CA ALA A 228 -53.59 -36.04 26.82
C ALA A 228 -53.36 -36.74 28.18
N THR A 229 -52.11 -37.18 28.37
CA THR A 229 -51.42 -37.19 29.68
C THR A 229 -50.02 -36.61 29.51
N GLN A 230 -49.72 -35.61 30.35
CA GLN A 230 -48.54 -34.77 30.32
C GLN A 230 -47.31 -35.52 30.86
N HIS A 231 -46.22 -35.55 30.09
CA HIS A 231 -44.89 -35.84 30.62
C HIS A 231 -44.06 -34.55 30.55
N THR A 232 -43.73 -34.02 31.73
CA THR A 232 -42.88 -32.84 31.95
C THR A 232 -41.43 -33.12 31.55
N LEU A 233 -40.90 -32.32 30.63
CA LEU A 233 -39.46 -32.15 30.40
C LEU A 233 -38.98 -30.89 31.15
N PRO A 234 -37.77 -30.87 31.75
CA PRO A 234 -37.30 -29.74 32.53
C PRO A 234 -37.00 -28.51 31.65
N GLU A 235 -37.39 -27.34 32.15
CA GLU A 235 -37.23 -26.03 31.52
C GLU A 235 -35.76 -25.56 31.51
N PRO A 236 -35.22 -25.02 30.40
CA PRO A 236 -33.94 -24.32 30.40
C PRO A 236 -34.08 -22.96 31.10
N GLN A 237 -33.27 -22.71 32.13
CA GLN A 237 -33.26 -21.43 32.85
C GLN A 237 -32.81 -20.27 31.94
N VAL A 238 -33.64 -19.23 31.86
CA VAL A 238 -33.32 -17.98 31.19
C VAL A 238 -32.54 -17.08 32.16
N MET A 239 -31.26 -16.84 31.89
CA MET A 239 -30.48 -15.82 32.60
C MET A 239 -30.84 -14.43 32.06
N PRO A 240 -31.09 -13.40 32.90
CA PRO A 240 -31.35 -12.06 32.41
C PRO A 240 -30.08 -11.41 31.87
N TYR A 241 -30.10 -11.02 30.59
CA TYR A 241 -29.06 -10.17 30.02
C TYR A 241 -29.26 -8.72 30.47
N GLN A 242 -28.38 -8.20 31.33
CA GLN A 242 -28.29 -6.77 31.66
C GLN A 242 -27.39 -6.06 30.64
N ALA A 243 -27.95 -5.08 29.93
CA ALA A 243 -27.20 -4.20 29.03
C ALA A 243 -26.31 -3.23 29.84
N PRO A 244 -25.05 -2.97 29.44
CA PRO A 244 -24.23 -1.94 30.07
C PRO A 244 -24.76 -0.54 29.77
N GLY A 245 -25.09 0.22 30.81
CA GLY A 245 -25.52 1.63 30.71
C GLY A 245 -24.33 2.60 30.50
N PRO A 246 -24.58 3.84 30.05
CA PRO A 246 -23.53 4.82 29.77
C PRO A 246 -22.97 5.41 31.07
N GLN A 247 -21.65 5.29 31.29
CA GLN A 247 -20.96 5.94 32.41
C GLN A 247 -20.53 7.37 32.03
N ALA A 248 -20.99 8.34 32.82
CA ALA A 248 -20.51 9.72 32.82
C ALA A 248 -19.14 9.83 33.54
N PRO A 249 -18.29 10.81 33.19
CA PRO A 249 -16.97 10.96 33.80
C PRO A 249 -17.06 11.69 35.14
N ASN A 250 -16.43 11.16 36.19
CA ASN A 250 -16.16 11.94 37.40
C ASN A 250 -14.65 11.89 37.74
N PRO A 251 -14.04 13.03 38.14
CA PRO A 251 -12.61 13.19 38.28
C PRO A 251 -12.14 12.96 39.72
N GLN A 252 -10.97 12.35 39.90
CA GLN A 252 -10.02 12.69 40.97
C GLN A 252 -8.74 11.86 40.84
N ALA A 253 -7.60 12.56 40.76
CA ALA A 253 -6.27 12.02 41.00
C ALA A 253 -6.08 11.69 42.49
N PRO A 254 -5.08 10.87 42.83
CA PRO A 254 -3.87 11.48 43.38
C PRO A 254 -2.55 10.91 42.82
N ALA A 255 -1.51 11.70 43.04
CA ALA A 255 -0.14 11.56 42.60
C ALA A 255 0.63 10.39 43.24
N GLY A 256 1.66 9.90 42.52
CA GLY A 256 2.67 9.00 43.08
C GLY A 256 3.65 8.42 42.03
N GLU A 257 4.80 9.08 41.91
CA GLU A 257 6.13 8.53 41.58
C GLU A 257 6.46 8.02 40.17
N THR A 258 7.19 8.88 39.46
CA THR A 258 8.03 8.63 38.29
C THR A 258 9.12 7.59 38.59
N ARG A 259 9.09 6.46 37.89
CA ARG A 259 10.28 5.63 37.66
C ARG A 259 10.52 5.48 36.17
N ALA A 260 11.61 6.09 35.71
CA ALA A 260 12.13 5.93 34.37
C ALA A 260 12.51 4.46 34.12
N SER A 261 12.01 3.86 33.04
CA SER A 261 12.53 2.60 32.53
C SER A 261 13.37 2.89 31.30
N ALA A 262 14.66 2.60 31.43
CA ALA A 262 15.69 2.77 30.42
C ALA A 262 15.48 1.85 29.21
N ALA A 263 15.89 2.33 28.04
CA ALA A 263 16.08 1.55 26.83
C ALA A 263 17.32 0.65 26.97
N PRO A 264 17.31 -0.61 26.48
CA PRO A 264 18.53 -1.39 26.38
C PRO A 264 19.42 -0.89 25.24
N ALA A 265 20.68 -0.60 25.57
CA ALA A 265 21.74 -0.25 24.64
C ALA A 265 22.26 -1.49 23.93
N PHE A 266 22.31 -1.47 22.59
CA PHE A 266 23.06 -2.45 21.81
C PHE A 266 24.54 -2.03 21.75
N GLN A 267 25.42 -2.88 22.29
CA GLN A 267 26.87 -2.78 22.11
C GLN A 267 27.28 -3.46 20.80
N ALA A 268 28.11 -2.79 20.02
CA ALA A 268 28.74 -3.33 18.81
C ALA A 268 30.13 -3.88 19.13
N PRO A 269 30.50 -5.10 18.67
CA PRO A 269 31.89 -5.50 18.54
C PRO A 269 32.43 -5.06 17.17
N GLY A 270 33.55 -4.32 17.18
CA GLY A 270 34.29 -3.96 15.98
C GLY A 270 35.13 -5.13 15.45
N PHE A 271 35.24 -5.22 14.13
CA PHE A 271 36.27 -6.03 13.48
C PHE A 271 36.90 -5.24 12.33
N GLU A 272 38.21 -5.14 12.41
CA GLU A 272 39.13 -4.49 11.49
C GLU A 272 39.26 -5.26 10.18
N ALA A 273 39.71 -4.53 9.15
CA ALA A 273 39.93 -5.03 7.80
C ALA A 273 41.10 -6.03 7.76
N THR A 274 40.93 -7.13 7.01
CA THR A 274 42.06 -7.81 6.38
C THR A 274 41.63 -8.51 5.10
N SER A 275 42.30 -8.15 4.01
CA SER A 275 42.24 -8.74 2.68
C SER A 275 43.05 -10.02 2.61
N PHE A 276 42.53 -11.12 2.03
CA PHE A 276 43.36 -12.16 1.40
C PHE A 276 42.65 -12.86 0.24
N GLN A 277 43.49 -13.33 -0.67
CA GLN A 277 43.31 -13.62 -2.10
C GLN A 277 43.19 -15.15 -2.35
N ALA A 278 42.53 -15.56 -3.44
CA ALA A 278 42.45 -16.97 -3.89
C ALA A 278 43.82 -17.54 -4.31
N PRO A 279 44.06 -18.87 -4.22
CA PRO A 279 43.90 -19.71 -5.42
C PRO A 279 43.54 -21.22 -5.23
N ALA A 280 42.82 -21.75 -6.24
CA ALA A 280 42.99 -23.03 -6.98
C ALA A 280 42.82 -24.44 -6.32
N PRO A 281 42.51 -25.49 -7.12
CA PRO A 281 41.68 -26.64 -6.74
C PRO A 281 42.45 -27.97 -6.53
N ALA A 282 41.82 -28.95 -5.86
CA ALA A 282 42.27 -30.35 -5.90
C ALA A 282 41.09 -31.33 -5.91
N VAL A 283 41.14 -32.24 -6.88
CA VAL A 283 40.29 -33.43 -7.04
C VAL A 283 40.96 -34.58 -6.29
N GLN A 284 40.20 -35.38 -5.53
CA GLN A 284 40.65 -36.74 -5.16
C GLN A 284 39.47 -37.68 -4.93
N GLN A 285 39.64 -38.88 -5.45
CA GLN A 285 38.65 -39.94 -5.68
C GLN A 285 38.46 -40.82 -4.43
N GLY A 286 37.42 -41.66 -4.45
CA GLY A 286 36.84 -42.33 -3.28
C GLY A 286 37.42 -43.69 -2.85
N HIS A 287 36.65 -44.34 -1.96
CA HIS A 287 36.61 -45.75 -1.47
C HIS A 287 37.07 -45.95 -0.01
N PRO A 288 36.65 -47.02 0.69
CA PRO A 288 35.29 -47.43 1.10
C PRO A 288 35.23 -47.82 2.61
N ASP A 289 34.05 -48.24 3.10
CA ASP A 289 33.74 -48.75 4.47
C ASP A 289 33.75 -47.75 5.65
N ASP A 290 32.55 -47.40 6.16
CA ASP A 290 31.98 -48.14 7.30
C ASP A 290 30.51 -47.73 7.56
N ASP A 291 29.64 -48.75 7.50
CA ASP A 291 28.26 -48.88 8.02
C ASP A 291 28.18 -48.44 9.52
N VAL A 292 27.13 -47.84 10.08
CA VAL A 292 25.72 -48.24 10.33
C VAL A 292 25.04 -46.99 10.95
N ASP A 293 23.80 -46.57 10.69
CA ASP A 293 22.55 -47.24 11.03
C ASP A 293 21.41 -46.80 10.09
N ARG A 294 20.94 -47.76 9.28
CA ARG A 294 19.71 -47.67 8.49
C ARG A 294 18.54 -48.22 9.32
N THR A 295 17.70 -47.33 9.84
CA THR A 295 16.30 -47.71 10.10
C THR A 295 15.51 -47.50 8.82
N GLN A 296 15.27 -48.59 8.08
CA GLN A 296 14.41 -48.59 6.90
C GLN A 296 12.94 -48.68 7.32
N VAL A 297 12.11 -47.78 6.78
CA VAL A 297 10.67 -48.03 6.60
C VAL A 297 10.38 -48.04 5.11
N ARG A 298 10.29 -49.27 4.59
CA ARG A 298 9.45 -49.76 3.48
C ARG A 298 9.16 -48.78 2.32
N HIS A 299 9.96 -48.88 1.26
CA HIS A 299 9.48 -48.53 -0.07
C HIS A 299 8.39 -49.53 -0.48
N GLY A 300 7.13 -49.15 -0.26
CA GLY A 300 6.02 -49.75 -0.96
C GLY A 300 6.21 -49.46 -2.45
N SER A 301 6.52 -50.50 -3.21
CA SER A 301 6.28 -50.57 -4.64
C SER A 301 4.79 -50.39 -4.88
N ALA A 302 4.34 -49.13 -4.88
CA ALA A 302 3.19 -48.73 -5.65
C ALA A 302 3.76 -48.41 -7.04
N ALA A 303 3.24 -49.07 -8.07
CA ALA A 303 3.35 -48.58 -9.44
C ALA A 303 3.10 -47.06 -9.44
N PRO A 304 3.78 -46.26 -10.28
CA PRO A 304 3.50 -44.84 -10.35
C PRO A 304 2.01 -44.70 -10.69
N ALA A 305 1.19 -44.41 -9.68
CA ALA A 305 -0.12 -43.84 -9.94
C ALA A 305 0.19 -42.60 -10.78
N PRO A 306 -0.47 -42.40 -11.94
CA PRO A 306 -0.21 -41.24 -12.76
C PRO A 306 -0.37 -40.03 -11.85
N VAL A 307 0.75 -39.38 -11.51
CA VAL A 307 0.74 -38.14 -10.75
C VAL A 307 -0.01 -37.21 -11.69
N ALA A 308 -1.26 -36.92 -11.37
CA ALA A 308 -2.08 -36.01 -12.15
C ALA A 308 -1.24 -34.75 -12.31
N ALA A 309 -0.72 -34.51 -13.52
CA ALA A 309 0.23 -33.44 -13.73
C ALA A 309 -0.52 -32.14 -13.46
N LEU A 310 -0.23 -31.49 -12.33
CA LEU A 310 -0.91 -30.25 -11.98
C LEU A 310 -0.51 -29.20 -13.02
N ARG A 311 -1.51 -28.54 -13.59
CA ARG A 311 -1.30 -27.47 -14.57
C ARG A 311 -1.77 -26.16 -13.99
N ILE A 312 -1.00 -25.13 -14.25
CA ILE A 312 -1.38 -23.77 -13.96
C ILE A 312 -1.71 -23.07 -15.27
N ARG A 313 -2.92 -22.50 -15.34
CA ARG A 313 -3.35 -21.63 -16.42
C ARG A 313 -3.28 -20.19 -15.95
N LEU A 314 -2.42 -19.38 -16.56
CA LEU A 314 -2.37 -17.95 -16.30
C LEU A 314 -3.58 -17.24 -16.95
N ASP A 315 -3.89 -16.07 -16.44
CA ASP A 315 -4.83 -15.09 -16.99
C ASP A 315 -4.52 -14.65 -18.44
N ASP A 316 -3.26 -14.75 -18.90
CA ASP A 316 -2.90 -14.57 -20.32
C ASP A 316 -3.19 -15.79 -21.21
N GLY A 317 -3.77 -16.85 -20.63
CA GLY A 317 -4.13 -18.07 -21.34
C GLY A 317 -2.99 -19.04 -21.56
N ARG A 318 -1.77 -18.77 -21.07
CA ARG A 318 -0.66 -19.72 -21.11
C ARG A 318 -0.86 -20.81 -20.05
N ASP A 319 -0.64 -22.05 -20.46
CA ASP A 319 -0.68 -23.23 -19.58
C ASP A 319 0.74 -23.72 -19.30
N PHE A 320 1.06 -23.92 -18.01
CA PHE A 320 2.34 -24.43 -17.55
C PHE A 320 2.14 -25.72 -16.76
N GLN A 321 2.95 -26.73 -17.04
CA GLN A 321 3.04 -27.92 -16.19
C GLN A 321 3.94 -27.59 -15.00
N LEU A 322 3.47 -27.90 -13.80
CA LEU A 322 4.19 -27.66 -12.56
C LEU A 322 5.20 -28.78 -12.30
N ASP A 323 6.46 -28.41 -12.10
CA ASP A 323 7.48 -29.30 -11.52
C ASP A 323 7.33 -29.42 -9.99
N ARG A 324 8.27 -30.12 -9.33
CA ARG A 324 8.27 -30.29 -7.86
C ARG A 324 8.32 -28.97 -7.10
N SER A 325 9.05 -27.98 -7.63
CA SER A 325 9.27 -26.67 -7.02
C SER A 325 9.29 -25.60 -8.09
N VAL A 326 8.45 -24.57 -7.96
CA VAL A 326 8.29 -23.52 -8.96
C VAL A 326 8.31 -22.14 -8.30
N LEU A 327 9.10 -21.21 -8.83
CA LEU A 327 9.17 -19.83 -8.40
C LEU A 327 8.48 -18.94 -9.43
N VAL A 328 7.46 -18.20 -9.01
CA VAL A 328 6.66 -17.33 -9.89
C VAL A 328 6.96 -15.88 -9.58
N GLY A 329 7.18 -15.06 -10.60
CA GLY A 329 7.35 -13.62 -10.44
C GLY A 329 7.66 -12.90 -11.75
N ARG A 330 7.89 -11.58 -11.70
CA ARG A 330 8.23 -10.81 -12.91
C ARG A 330 9.65 -11.06 -13.43
N ASN A 331 10.55 -11.45 -12.53
CA ASN A 331 11.93 -11.82 -12.84
C ASN A 331 12.43 -12.73 -11.71
N PRO A 332 11.94 -13.99 -11.68
CA PRO A 332 12.15 -14.87 -10.54
C PRO A 332 13.61 -15.32 -10.49
N VAL A 333 14.19 -15.27 -9.30
CA VAL A 333 15.55 -15.75 -9.01
C VAL A 333 15.46 -16.65 -7.77
N GLY A 334 16.06 -17.84 -7.86
CA GLY A 334 16.16 -18.79 -6.74
C GLY A 334 17.25 -18.39 -5.76
N GLN A 335 17.02 -18.64 -4.46
CA GLN A 335 18.05 -18.46 -3.43
C GLN A 335 19.02 -19.65 -3.40
N ALA A 336 20.05 -19.59 -2.53
CA ALA A 336 20.96 -20.71 -2.33
C ALA A 336 20.16 -21.95 -1.85
N GLY A 337 20.27 -23.06 -2.58
CA GLY A 337 19.46 -24.27 -2.34
C GLY A 337 18.20 -24.41 -3.20
N GLU A 338 17.78 -23.36 -3.92
CA GLU A 338 16.59 -23.36 -4.81
C GLU A 338 16.94 -23.33 -6.31
N GLN A 339 18.19 -23.62 -6.66
CA GLN A 339 18.69 -23.54 -8.05
C GLN A 339 18.04 -24.53 -9.02
N GLN A 340 17.35 -25.54 -8.48
CA GLN A 340 16.60 -26.55 -9.24
C GLN A 340 15.11 -26.22 -9.36
N ALA A 341 14.65 -25.07 -8.85
CA ALA A 341 13.26 -24.66 -8.99
C ALA A 341 12.98 -24.14 -10.41
N GLN A 342 11.84 -24.54 -10.97
CA GLN A 342 11.36 -24.03 -12.25
C GLN A 342 11.02 -22.54 -12.11
N LEU A 343 11.57 -21.71 -12.98
CA LEU A 343 11.37 -20.26 -12.94
C LEU A 343 10.26 -19.84 -13.90
N LEU A 344 9.12 -19.42 -13.35
CA LEU A 344 7.97 -18.95 -14.13
C LEU A 344 7.93 -17.43 -14.17
N ALA A 345 8.48 -16.86 -15.24
CA ALA A 345 8.44 -15.43 -15.49
C ALA A 345 7.08 -14.98 -16.03
N VAL A 346 6.46 -14.05 -15.32
CA VAL A 346 5.14 -13.50 -15.63
C VAL A 346 5.31 -12.04 -16.02
N ASP A 347 4.98 -11.69 -17.26
CA ASP A 347 5.05 -10.30 -17.71
C ASP A 347 4.04 -9.44 -16.94
N ASP A 348 4.50 -8.31 -16.45
CA ASP A 348 3.74 -7.42 -15.57
C ASP A 348 4.26 -5.98 -15.74
N PRO A 349 3.84 -5.32 -16.82
CA PRO A 349 4.23 -3.93 -17.09
C PRO A 349 3.76 -2.98 -15.98
N GLY A 350 2.71 -3.36 -15.22
CA GLY A 350 2.18 -2.63 -14.08
C GLY A 350 3.08 -2.63 -12.84
N ARG A 351 4.07 -3.55 -12.78
CA ARG A 351 4.94 -3.83 -11.63
C ARG A 351 4.17 -4.22 -10.36
N SER A 352 3.01 -4.86 -10.54
CA SER A 352 2.19 -5.44 -9.47
C SER A 352 2.79 -6.72 -8.87
N ILE A 353 3.75 -7.36 -9.53
CA ILE A 353 4.39 -8.61 -9.14
C ILE A 353 5.83 -8.35 -8.68
N SER A 354 6.21 -8.91 -7.53
CA SER A 354 7.62 -8.93 -7.07
C SER A 354 8.53 -9.71 -8.03
N LYS A 355 9.85 -9.49 -7.93
CA LYS A 355 10.84 -10.23 -8.74
C LYS A 355 10.62 -11.75 -8.60
N THR A 356 10.61 -12.23 -7.37
CA THR A 356 10.10 -13.54 -6.96
C THR A 356 8.92 -13.28 -6.03
N HIS A 357 7.71 -13.69 -6.42
CA HIS A 357 6.45 -13.39 -5.73
C HIS A 357 5.93 -14.59 -4.95
N LEU A 358 5.88 -15.76 -5.60
CA LEU A 358 5.37 -16.99 -5.02
C LEU A 358 6.41 -18.11 -5.12
N HIS A 359 6.35 -19.01 -4.16
CA HIS A 359 7.00 -20.32 -4.22
C HIS A 359 5.93 -21.41 -4.13
N LEU A 360 5.90 -22.29 -5.12
CA LEU A 360 4.96 -23.38 -5.25
C LEU A 360 5.69 -24.70 -5.07
N LEU A 361 5.14 -25.58 -4.23
CA LEU A 361 5.58 -26.96 -4.07
C LEU A 361 4.42 -27.90 -4.40
N THR A 362 4.65 -28.89 -5.25
CA THR A 362 3.61 -29.86 -5.61
C THR A 362 3.57 -31.03 -4.63
N ASP A 363 2.37 -31.44 -4.21
CA ASP A 363 2.14 -32.49 -3.20
C ASP A 363 1.21 -33.60 -3.71
N GLY A 364 1.13 -33.79 -5.04
CA GLY A 364 0.30 -34.79 -5.71
C GLY A 364 -1.22 -34.56 -5.65
N ALA A 365 -1.76 -34.14 -4.50
CA ALA A 365 -3.17 -33.79 -4.30
C ALA A 365 -3.47 -32.31 -4.59
N GLY A 366 -2.44 -31.46 -4.62
CA GLY A 366 -2.55 -30.02 -4.81
C GLY A 366 -1.19 -29.36 -4.76
N ILE A 367 -1.16 -28.06 -4.48
CA ILE A 367 0.08 -27.29 -4.32
C ILE A 367 0.12 -26.57 -2.98
N TRP A 368 1.32 -26.47 -2.41
CA TRP A 368 1.62 -25.53 -1.33
C TRP A 368 2.09 -24.22 -1.95
N VAL A 369 1.37 -23.14 -1.65
CA VAL A 369 1.68 -21.79 -2.12
C VAL A 369 2.23 -20.98 -0.95
N THR A 370 3.43 -20.43 -1.11
CA THR A 370 4.05 -19.53 -0.13
C THR A 370 4.29 -18.17 -0.77
N ASP A 371 3.73 -17.12 -0.19
CA ASP A 371 4.02 -15.74 -0.58
C ASP A 371 5.43 -15.34 -0.12
N ARG A 372 6.29 -14.92 -1.05
CA ARG A 372 7.69 -14.57 -0.78
C ARG A 372 7.84 -13.12 -0.34
N ASN A 373 7.03 -12.73 0.66
CA ASN A 373 7.01 -11.38 1.21
C ASN A 373 6.78 -10.33 0.12
N SER A 374 5.77 -10.60 -0.73
CA SER A 374 5.46 -9.77 -1.88
C SER A 374 4.93 -8.40 -1.45
N THR A 375 5.09 -7.39 -2.32
CA THR A 375 4.66 -6.02 -1.99
C THR A 375 3.15 -5.84 -2.03
N ASN A 376 2.46 -6.55 -2.93
CA ASN A 376 1.02 -6.40 -3.14
C ASN A 376 0.20 -7.56 -2.57
N GLY A 377 0.85 -8.56 -1.99
CA GLY A 377 0.22 -9.72 -1.38
C GLY A 377 -0.30 -10.75 -2.39
N SER A 378 -0.71 -11.88 -1.82
CA SER A 378 -1.29 -13.01 -2.54
C SER A 378 -2.57 -13.48 -1.84
N ALA A 379 -3.49 -14.09 -2.58
CA ALA A 379 -4.73 -14.65 -2.04
C ALA A 379 -5.19 -15.86 -2.84
N VAL A 380 -5.91 -16.78 -2.22
CA VAL A 380 -6.50 -17.95 -2.87
C VAL A 380 -8.00 -17.81 -2.88
N THR A 381 -8.62 -18.08 -4.02
CA THR A 381 -10.07 -18.16 -4.19
C THR A 381 -10.43 -19.63 -4.43
N THR A 382 -11.17 -20.23 -3.51
CA THR A 382 -11.62 -21.63 -3.62
C THR A 382 -12.73 -21.76 -4.68
N PRO A 383 -13.04 -22.99 -5.15
CA PRO A 383 -14.15 -23.22 -6.09
C PRO A 383 -15.50 -22.68 -5.59
N ASP A 384 -15.70 -22.64 -4.27
CA ASP A 384 -16.90 -22.09 -3.63
C ASP A 384 -16.95 -20.55 -3.64
N GLY A 385 -15.95 -19.88 -4.24
CA GLY A 385 -15.85 -18.43 -4.36
C GLY A 385 -15.29 -17.72 -3.12
N HIS A 386 -14.91 -18.46 -2.07
CA HIS A 386 -14.30 -17.86 -0.88
C HIS A 386 -12.85 -17.46 -1.15
N ARG A 387 -12.57 -16.16 -1.00
CA ARG A 387 -11.22 -15.59 -1.13
C ARG A 387 -10.55 -15.43 0.23
N THR A 388 -9.42 -16.09 0.40
CA THR A 388 -8.60 -16.07 1.63
C THR A 388 -7.23 -15.48 1.33
N PRO A 389 -6.79 -14.41 2.00
CA PRO A 389 -5.44 -13.86 1.82
C PRO A 389 -4.39 -14.84 2.34
N LEU A 390 -3.26 -14.94 1.62
CA LEU A 390 -2.10 -15.71 2.05
C LEU A 390 -1.26 -14.87 3.01
N GLN A 391 -0.84 -15.46 4.12
CA GLN A 391 0.12 -14.81 5.02
C GLN A 391 1.53 -14.89 4.41
N PRO A 392 2.26 -13.77 4.32
CA PRO A 392 3.64 -13.77 3.85
C PRO A 392 4.53 -14.77 4.59
N GLY A 393 5.27 -15.60 3.84
CA GLY A 393 6.19 -16.60 4.37
C GLY A 393 5.55 -17.87 4.94
N VAL A 394 4.21 -17.95 5.01
CA VAL A 394 3.49 -19.11 5.54
C VAL A 394 2.98 -19.96 4.36
N PRO A 395 3.36 -21.26 4.26
CA PRO A 395 2.83 -22.15 3.24
C PRO A 395 1.33 -22.41 3.45
N ALA A 396 0.55 -22.25 2.38
CA ALA A 396 -0.89 -22.56 2.37
C ALA A 396 -1.19 -23.61 1.30
N PHE A 397 -1.97 -24.63 1.66
CA PHE A 397 -2.37 -25.67 0.74
C PHE A 397 -3.52 -25.21 -0.16
N VAL A 398 -3.39 -25.45 -1.47
CA VAL A 398 -4.35 -25.07 -2.50
C VAL A 398 -4.76 -26.29 -3.31
N THR A 399 -6.06 -26.56 -3.31
CA THR A 399 -6.66 -27.67 -4.04
C THR A 399 -6.90 -27.30 -5.51
N PRO A 400 -6.79 -28.26 -6.44
CA PRO A 400 -7.21 -28.05 -7.82
C PRO A 400 -8.64 -27.56 -7.93
N GLY A 401 -8.92 -26.73 -8.93
CA GLY A 401 -10.16 -25.96 -9.06
C GLY A 401 -10.09 -24.55 -8.44
N SER A 402 -9.08 -24.28 -7.62
CA SER A 402 -8.88 -22.97 -7.00
C SER A 402 -8.13 -22.01 -7.93
N SER A 403 -8.32 -20.71 -7.72
CA SER A 403 -7.54 -19.65 -8.38
C SER A 403 -6.66 -18.93 -7.38
N VAL A 404 -5.41 -18.65 -7.74
CA VAL A 404 -4.46 -17.93 -6.90
C VAL A 404 -4.21 -16.55 -7.52
N HIS A 405 -4.46 -15.52 -6.73
CA HIS A 405 -4.21 -14.12 -7.04
C HIS A 405 -2.86 -13.69 -6.47
N PHE A 406 -2.04 -13.01 -7.26
CA PHE A 406 -0.71 -12.53 -6.90
C PHE A 406 -0.44 -11.20 -7.59
N GLY A 407 -0.39 -10.12 -6.81
CA GLY A 407 -0.48 -8.76 -7.37
C GLY A 407 -1.81 -8.58 -8.12
N ASP A 408 -1.74 -8.07 -9.37
CA ASP A 408 -2.92 -7.85 -10.22
C ASP A 408 -3.24 -9.04 -11.13
N ARG A 409 -2.44 -10.12 -11.07
CA ARG A 409 -2.59 -11.29 -11.94
C ARG A 409 -3.14 -12.48 -11.17
N THR A 410 -3.71 -13.41 -11.93
CA THR A 410 -4.34 -14.61 -11.40
C THR A 410 -3.92 -15.81 -12.20
N PHE A 411 -3.77 -16.95 -11.53
CA PHE A 411 -3.66 -18.23 -12.21
C PHE A 411 -4.67 -19.22 -11.66
N TYR A 412 -5.17 -20.09 -12.52
CA TYR A 412 -6.07 -21.19 -12.17
C TYR A 412 -5.28 -22.49 -12.03
N LEU A 413 -5.52 -23.22 -10.95
CA LEU A 413 -4.93 -24.54 -10.73
C LEU A 413 -5.86 -25.63 -11.26
N GLY A 414 -5.46 -26.30 -12.34
CA GLY A 414 -6.16 -27.44 -12.91
C GLY A 414 -5.42 -28.77 -12.69
N GLN A 415 -6.15 -29.87 -12.89
CA GLN A 415 -5.55 -31.18 -13.14
C GLN A 415 -5.44 -31.38 -14.66
N ALA A 416 -4.32 -31.94 -15.14
CA ALA A 416 -4.10 -32.23 -16.57
C ALA A 416 -5.08 -33.24 -17.15
#